data_AF-A0A2H9MLG9-F1
#
_entry.id   AF-A0A2H9MLG9-F1
#
_cell.length_a   1.000
_cell.length_b   1.000
_cell.length_c   1.000
_cell.angle_alpha   90.00
_cell.angle_beta   90.00
_cell.angle_gamma   90.00
#
_symmetry.space_group_name_H-M   'P 1'
#
loop_
_entity.id
_entity.type
_entity.pdbx_description
1 polymer ?
#
loop_
_entity_poly.entity_id
_entity_poly.type
_entity_poly.pdbx_seq_one_letter_code
_entity_poly.pdbx_strand_id
1 'polypeptide(L)'
;MKQYQFNQKLAQSDGRGGWKLRVWHRKGKEKICDRYLVKCGCCNNHVEIYYDDESLEINGVNANLNEWRAILLPLLKSKRRLQKHK
;
A
#
# COMPACT_ATOMS: atom_id res chain seq x y z
N MET A 1 -8.56 -6.87 16.90
CA MET A 1 -8.01 -7.06 15.55
C MET A 1 -9.15 -6.99 14.54
N LYS A 2 -9.05 -6.20 13.47
CA LYS A 2 -10.10 -6.17 12.43
C LYS A 2 -10.09 -7.49 11.66
N GLN A 3 -11.21 -8.22 11.70
CA GLN A 3 -11.39 -9.49 11.00
C GLN A 3 -11.16 -9.29 9.50
N TYR A 4 -10.28 -10.09 8.90
CA TYR A 4 -10.15 -10.16 7.45
C TYR A 4 -11.44 -10.73 6.85
N GLN A 5 -12.14 -9.93 6.05
CA GLN A 5 -13.33 -10.37 5.31
C GLN A 5 -13.05 -10.30 3.81
N PHE A 6 -12.90 -11.46 3.20
CA PHE A 6 -12.76 -11.62 1.76
C PHE A 6 -14.05 -11.21 1.05
N ASN A 7 -13.95 -10.43 -0.02
CA ASN A 7 -15.08 -9.98 -0.81
C ASN A 7 -14.90 -10.41 -2.27
N GLN A 8 -15.57 -11.50 -2.66
CA GLN A 8 -15.54 -12.05 -4.01
C GLN A 8 -15.92 -11.03 -5.09
N LYS A 9 -16.86 -10.12 -4.80
CA LYS A 9 -17.32 -9.11 -5.77
C LYS A 9 -16.27 -8.05 -6.07
N LEU A 10 -15.34 -7.81 -5.15
CA LEU A 10 -14.27 -6.83 -5.30
C LEU A 10 -12.96 -7.44 -5.81
N ALA A 11 -12.86 -8.77 -5.74
CA ALA A 11 -11.65 -9.53 -5.94
C ALA A 11 -11.13 -9.39 -7.38
N GLN A 12 -9.99 -8.71 -7.55
CA GLN A 12 -9.31 -8.56 -8.84
C GLN A 12 -8.06 -9.42 -8.88
N SER A 13 -8.06 -10.51 -9.64
CA SER A 13 -6.87 -11.36 -9.81
C SER A 13 -5.75 -10.60 -10.52
N ASP A 14 -4.50 -10.83 -10.12
CA ASP A 14 -3.31 -10.30 -10.79
C ASP A 14 -2.78 -11.22 -11.91
N GLY A 15 -3.45 -12.35 -12.16
CA GLY A 15 -3.03 -13.37 -13.14
C GLY A 15 -1.87 -14.26 -12.69
N ARG A 16 -1.33 -14.06 -11.49
CA ARG A 16 -0.16 -14.79 -10.94
C ARG A 16 -0.48 -15.49 -9.62
N GLY A 17 -1.76 -15.73 -9.34
CA GLY A 17 -2.24 -16.36 -8.10
C GLY A 17 -2.38 -15.38 -6.94
N GLY A 18 -2.24 -14.07 -7.18
CA GLY A 18 -2.44 -13.01 -6.20
C GLY A 18 -3.63 -12.11 -6.54
N TRP A 19 -3.77 -11.03 -5.76
CA TRP A 19 -4.80 -10.03 -5.93
C TRP A 19 -4.18 -8.68 -6.32
N LYS A 20 -4.67 -8.09 -7.40
CA LYS A 20 -4.23 -6.78 -7.90
C LYS A 20 -4.63 -5.69 -6.91
N LEU A 21 -3.67 -4.81 -6.58
CA LEU A 21 -3.96 -3.62 -5.78
C LEU A 21 -4.96 -2.72 -6.52
N ARG A 22 -5.89 -2.14 -5.77
CA ARG A 22 -6.80 -1.12 -6.28
C ARG A 22 -6.29 0.23 -5.79
N VAL A 23 -5.95 1.13 -6.72
CA VAL A 23 -5.24 2.38 -6.41
C VAL A 23 -6.06 3.55 -6.91
N TRP A 24 -6.25 4.55 -6.06
CA TRP A 24 -6.86 5.82 -6.42
C TRP A 24 -5.94 6.96 -5.99
N HIS A 25 -5.72 7.91 -6.89
CA HIS A 25 -5.10 9.17 -6.55
C HIS A 25 -6.18 10.16 -6.11
N ARG A 26 -6.00 10.75 -4.92
CA ARG A 26 -6.93 11.70 -4.33
C ARG A 26 -6.19 13.01 -4.15
N LYS A 27 -6.63 14.02 -4.91
CA LYS A 27 -6.18 15.40 -4.69
C LYS A 27 -6.64 15.89 -3.32
N GLY A 28 -5.78 16.65 -2.68
CA GLY A 28 -6.04 17.34 -1.45
C GLY A 28 -7.19 18.34 -1.60
N LYS A 29 -7.90 18.56 -0.51
CA LYS A 29 -8.91 19.62 -0.41
C LYS A 29 -8.79 20.22 0.99
N GLU A 30 -8.79 21.55 1.06
CA GLU A 30 -8.69 22.30 2.32
C GLU A 30 -7.47 21.87 3.15
N LYS A 31 -7.70 21.21 4.29
CA LYS A 31 -6.67 20.79 5.26
C LYS A 31 -6.10 19.39 4.99
N ILE A 32 -6.43 18.76 3.87
CA ILE A 32 -6.02 17.38 3.54
C ILE A 32 -5.07 17.43 2.35
N CYS A 33 -3.88 16.83 2.49
CA CYS A 33 -2.88 16.74 1.43
C CYS A 33 -3.26 15.75 0.32
N ASP A 34 -2.57 15.88 -0.81
CA ASP A 34 -2.57 14.88 -1.88
C ASP A 34 -2.17 13.50 -1.33
N ARG A 35 -2.84 12.45 -1.81
CA ARG A 35 -2.60 11.10 -1.33
C ARG A 35 -2.97 10.00 -2.31
N TYR A 36 -2.35 8.85 -2.13
CA TYR A 36 -2.80 7.59 -2.73
C TYR A 36 -3.62 6.81 -1.72
N LEU A 37 -4.83 6.42 -2.12
CA LEU A 37 -5.59 5.38 -1.43
C LEU A 37 -5.29 4.05 -2.10
N VAL A 38 -4.62 3.16 -1.37
CA VAL A 38 -4.28 1.81 -1.83
C VAL A 38 -5.15 0.82 -1.07
N LYS A 39 -5.98 0.06 -1.79
CA LYS A 39 -6.80 -1.03 -1.22
C LYS A 39 -6.30 -2.39 -1.68
N CYS A 40 -6.51 -3.38 -0.82
CA CYS A 40 -6.39 -4.78 -1.21
C CYS A 40 -7.33 -5.08 -2.40
N GLY A 41 -6.88 -5.94 -3.30
CA GLY A 41 -7.72 -6.45 -4.37
C GLY A 41 -8.88 -7.30 -3.85
N CYS A 42 -8.68 -8.03 -2.76
CA CYS A 42 -9.64 -9.01 -2.26
C CYS A 42 -10.56 -8.55 -1.11
N CYS A 43 -10.31 -7.39 -0.51
CA CYS A 43 -11.08 -6.90 0.63
C CYS A 43 -11.04 -5.37 0.73
N ASN A 44 -11.71 -4.81 1.74
CA ASN A 44 -11.80 -3.37 1.96
C ASN A 44 -10.65 -2.78 2.81
N ASN A 45 -9.68 -3.60 3.21
CA ASN A 45 -8.48 -3.11 3.87
C ASN A 45 -7.73 -2.15 2.94
N HIS A 46 -7.17 -1.11 3.55
CA HIS A 46 -6.57 -0.02 2.82
C HIS A 46 -5.48 0.67 3.64
N VAL A 47 -4.62 1.38 2.92
CA VAL A 47 -3.67 2.34 3.46
C VAL A 47 -3.81 3.62 2.65
N GLU A 48 -3.72 4.76 3.33
CA GLU A 48 -3.53 6.05 2.67
C GLU A 48 -2.05 6.44 2.78
N ILE A 49 -1.48 6.88 1.65
CA ILE A 49 -0.10 7.36 1.55
C ILE A 49 -0.20 8.83 1.20
N TYR A 50 0.05 9.70 2.18
CA TYR A 50 0.15 11.14 1.93
C TYR A 50 1.56 11.47 1.47
N TYR A 51 1.67 12.46 0.61
CA TYR A 51 2.97 12.86 0.06
C TYR A 51 3.00 14.36 -0.24
N ASP A 52 4.22 14.88 -0.21
CA ASP A 52 4.59 16.18 -0.75
C ASP A 52 5.92 16.02 -1.54
N ASP A 53 6.58 17.13 -1.83
CA ASP A 53 7.82 17.12 -2.62
C ASP A 53 9.02 16.52 -1.87
N GLU A 54 8.96 16.41 -0.53
CA GLU A 54 10.11 16.06 0.32
C GLU A 54 9.85 14.88 1.27
N SER A 55 8.58 14.53 1.52
CA SER A 55 8.17 13.57 2.55
C SER A 55 7.07 12.61 2.10
N LEU A 56 6.98 11.47 2.79
CA LEU A 56 5.82 10.58 2.72
C LEU A 56 5.30 10.31 4.13
N GLU A 57 3.98 10.20 4.24
CA GLU A 57 3.33 9.64 5.42
C GLU A 57 2.64 8.33 5.03
N ILE A 58 3.02 7.24 5.70
CA ILE A 58 2.42 5.93 5.51
C ILE A 58 1.87 5.47 6.86
N ASN A 59 0.54 5.29 6.94
CA ASN A 59 -0.14 4.79 8.14
C ASN A 59 0.19 5.61 9.41
N GLY A 60 0.23 6.94 9.29
CA GLY A 60 0.50 7.88 10.38
C GLY A 60 1.97 8.07 10.74
N VAL A 61 2.90 7.39 10.04
CA VAL A 61 4.35 7.60 10.21
C VAL A 61 4.82 8.49 9.09
N ASN A 62 5.37 9.67 9.43
CA ASN A 62 5.92 10.64 8.49
C ASN A 62 7.46 10.63 8.53
N ALA A 63 8.10 10.61 7.36
CA ALA A 63 9.54 10.76 7.21
C ALA A 63 9.88 11.33 5.83
N ASN A 64 11.09 11.85 5.67
CA ASN A 64 11.55 12.36 4.37
C ASN A 64 11.75 11.22 3.35
N LEU A 65 11.83 11.58 2.06
CA LEU A 65 11.97 10.62 0.97
C LEU A 65 13.25 9.74 1.08
N ASN A 66 14.34 10.25 1.65
CA ASN A 66 15.59 9.48 1.76
C ASN A 66 15.47 8.37 2.80
N GLU A 67 14.83 8.63 3.93
CA GLU A 67 14.55 7.62 4.95
C GLU A 67 13.61 6.53 4.40
N TRP A 68 12.54 6.93 3.70
CA TRP A 68 11.65 5.96 3.06
C TRP A 68 12.34 5.12 1.99
N ARG A 69 13.21 5.72 1.18
CA ARG A 69 14.02 5.00 0.18
C ARG A 69 14.92 3.96 0.84
N ALA A 70 15.58 4.33 1.95
CA ALA A 70 16.45 3.41 2.69
C ALA A 70 15.71 2.18 3.22
N ILE A 71 14.42 2.34 3.59
CA ILE A 71 13.57 1.24 4.09
C ILE A 71 12.94 0.43 2.95
N LEU A 72 12.31 1.09 1.98
CA LEU A 72 11.45 0.44 0.98
C LEU A 72 12.24 -0.17 -0.18
N LEU A 73 13.29 0.50 -0.67
CA LEU A 73 14.02 0.00 -1.84
C LEU A 73 14.67 -1.38 -1.62
N PRO A 74 15.29 -1.68 -0.46
CA PRO A 74 15.80 -3.03 -0.20
C PRO A 74 14.70 -4.09 -0.24
N LEU A 75 13.50 -3.79 0.27
CA LEU A 75 12.36 -4.72 0.28
C LEU A 75 11.87 -5.01 -1.14
N LEU A 76 11.80 -4.00 -2.00
CA LEU A 76 11.34 -4.12 -3.38
C LEU A 76 12.35 -4.86 -4.28
N LYS A 77 13.66 -4.75 -3.98
CA LYS A 77 14.73 -5.45 -4.71
C LYS A 77 14.93 -6.89 -4.23
N SER A 78 14.38 -7.24 -3.07
CA SER A 78 14.56 -8.57 -2.50
C SER A 78 13.86 -9.65 -3.34
N LYS A 79 14.64 -10.55 -3.94
CA LYS A 79 14.12 -11.84 -4.43
C LYS A 79 13.82 -12.71 -3.22
N ARG A 80 12.66 -12.54 -2.58
CA ARG A 80 12.26 -13.46 -1.50
C ARG A 80 12.20 -14.88 -2.08
N ARG A 81 13.09 -15.77 -1.64
CA ARG A 81 12.79 -17.20 -1.64
C ARG A 81 11.58 -17.36 -0.73
N LEU A 82 10.46 -17.80 -1.29
CA LEU A 82 9.32 -18.25 -0.49
C LEU A 82 9.85 -19.37 0.42
N GLN A 83 10.13 -19.04 1.68
CA GLN A 83 10.40 -20.08 2.66
C GLN A 83 9.09 -20.82 2.86
N LYS A 84 9.02 -22.05 2.36
CA LYS A 84 7.96 -22.98 2.71
C LYS A 84 8.11 -23.24 4.21
N HIS A 85 7.25 -22.64 5.02
CA HIS A 85 7.06 -23.12 6.38
C HIS A 85 6.52 -24.55 6.28
N LYS A 86 7.30 -25.51 6.80
CA LYS A 86 6.85 -26.87 7.10
C LYS A 86 5.96 -26.85 8.33
#